data_AF-A0A934WRV0-F1
#
_entry.id   AF-A0A934WRV0-F1
#
_cell.length_a   1.000
_cell.length_b   1.000
_cell.length_c   1.000
_cell.angle_alpha   90.00
_cell.angle_beta   90.00
_cell.angle_gamma   90.00
#
_symmetry.space_group_name_H-M   'P 1'
#
loop_
_entity.id
_entity.type
_entity.pdbx_description
1 polymer ?
#
loop_
_entity_poly.entity_id
_entity_poly.type
_entity_poly.pdbx_seq_one_letter_code
_entity_poly.pdbx_strand_id
1 'polypeptide(L)'
;ELTAEEIKRQEQLKRHRIVSRERYQLMKAGKHKVGQPFTLKCKCCGNSFESKMSNTLFCSPKCRAKYYRRQESEKRMREIVCNYCGKTFVATRSDVKYCCKECKEEANRIMRKERYEMKKQQKLNQNTSDTVFIEEKKTA
;
A
#
# COMPACT_ATOMS: atom_id res chain seq x y z
N GLU A 1 12.96 -30.60 -21.65
CA GLU A 1 11.93 -29.70 -21.07
C GLU A 1 12.22 -28.28 -21.55
N LEU A 2 11.21 -27.43 -21.79
CA LEU A 2 11.42 -26.03 -22.21
C LEU A 2 11.87 -25.20 -21.01
N THR A 3 12.83 -24.29 -21.19
CA THR A 3 13.25 -23.41 -20.09
C THR A 3 12.14 -22.41 -19.74
N ALA A 4 12.20 -21.84 -18.53
CA ALA A 4 11.29 -20.78 -18.10
C ALA A 4 11.27 -19.58 -19.06
N GLU A 5 12.39 -19.30 -19.73
CA GLU A 5 12.50 -18.22 -20.71
C GLU A 5 11.79 -18.55 -22.02
N GLU A 6 11.95 -19.78 -22.54
CA GLU A 6 11.20 -20.23 -23.72
C GLU A 6 9.70 -20.27 -23.46
N ILE A 7 9.25 -20.70 -22.28
CA ILE A 7 7.82 -20.72 -21.91
C ILE A 7 7.25 -19.30 -21.97
N LYS A 8 7.93 -18.33 -21.33
CA LYS A 8 7.52 -16.92 -21.35
C LYS A 8 7.48 -16.35 -22.77
N ARG A 9 8.46 -16.70 -23.60
CA ARG A 9 8.50 -16.29 -25.02
C ARG A 9 7.34 -16.88 -25.80
N GLN A 10 7.02 -18.15 -25.62
CA GLN A 10 5.88 -18.80 -26.27
C GLN A 10 4.55 -18.17 -25.85
N GLU A 11 4.36 -17.87 -24.56
CA GLU A 11 3.18 -17.19 -24.05
C GLU A 11 3.03 -15.78 -24.64
N GLN A 12 4.12 -15.03 -24.74
CA GLN A 12 4.13 -13.71 -25.37
C GLN A 12 3.71 -13.79 -26.84
N LEU A 13 4.27 -14.74 -27.60
CA LEU A 13 3.91 -14.96 -29.01
C LEU A 13 2.44 -15.36 -29.17
N LYS A 14 1.93 -16.27 -28.32
CA LYS A 14 0.51 -16.65 -28.30
C LYS A 14 -0.38 -15.44 -28.04
N ARG A 15 -0.06 -14.62 -27.03
CA ARG A 15 -0.81 -13.38 -26.72
C ARG A 15 -0.81 -12.41 -27.90
N HIS A 16 0.33 -12.19 -28.54
CA HIS A 16 0.44 -11.30 -29.69
C HIS A 16 -0.43 -11.77 -30.87
N ARG A 17 -0.43 -13.08 -31.15
CA ARG A 17 -1.28 -13.69 -32.20
C ARG A 17 -2.76 -13.46 -31.93
N ILE A 18 -3.22 -13.68 -30.69
CA ILE A 18 -4.62 -13.48 -30.29
C ILE A 18 -5.03 -12.01 -30.48
N VAL A 19 -4.26 -11.07 -29.91
CA VAL A 19 -4.56 -9.63 -29.97
C VAL A 19 -4.55 -9.11 -31.41
N SER A 20 -3.62 -9.58 -32.23
CA SER A 20 -3.57 -9.22 -33.66
C SER A 20 -4.81 -9.70 -34.40
N ARG A 21 -5.22 -10.96 -34.16
CA ARG A 21 -6.43 -11.55 -34.76
C ARG A 21 -7.70 -10.79 -34.38
N GLU A 22 -7.88 -10.46 -33.10
CA GLU A 22 -9.03 -9.68 -32.63
C GLU A 22 -9.08 -8.29 -33.27
N ARG A 23 -7.93 -7.60 -33.32
CA ARG A 23 -7.82 -6.29 -33.98
C ARG A 23 -8.22 -6.39 -35.44
N TYR A 24 -7.72 -7.40 -36.16
CA TYR A 24 -8.05 -7.62 -37.56
C TYR A 24 -9.55 -7.90 -37.75
N GLN A 25 -10.17 -8.71 -36.90
CA GLN A 25 -11.62 -8.97 -36.95
C GLN A 25 -12.46 -7.69 -36.75
N LEU A 26 -12.05 -6.80 -35.83
CA LEU A 26 -12.73 -5.51 -35.61
C LEU A 26 -12.59 -4.56 -36.81
N MET A 27 -11.43 -4.55 -37.45
CA MET A 27 -11.19 -3.81 -38.69
C MET A 27 -12.04 -4.37 -39.84
N LYS A 28 -12.07 -5.70 -40.02
CA LYS A 28 -12.85 -6.37 -41.06
C LYS A 28 -14.36 -6.17 -40.88
N ALA A 29 -14.84 -6.10 -39.64
CA ALA A 29 -16.24 -5.83 -39.31
C ALA A 29 -16.63 -4.35 -39.47
N GLY A 30 -15.71 -3.46 -39.88
CA GLY A 30 -15.97 -2.02 -40.04
C GLY A 30 -16.16 -1.26 -38.72
N LYS A 31 -16.03 -1.92 -37.56
CA LYS A 31 -16.14 -1.30 -36.23
C LYS A 31 -15.01 -0.31 -35.98
N HIS A 32 -13.81 -0.63 -36.46
CA HIS A 32 -12.65 0.26 -36.41
C HIS A 32 -12.18 0.57 -37.84
N LYS A 33 -11.92 1.85 -38.13
CA LYS A 33 -11.30 2.30 -39.38
C LYS A 33 -9.96 2.93 -39.07
N VAL A 34 -8.93 2.61 -39.85
CA VAL A 34 -7.57 3.14 -39.62
C VAL A 34 -7.63 4.66 -39.73
N GLY A 35 -7.11 5.35 -38.71
CA GLY A 35 -7.02 6.82 -38.69
C GLY A 35 -8.26 7.54 -38.18
N GLN A 36 -9.42 6.88 -38.08
CA GLN A 36 -10.62 7.47 -37.51
C GLN A 36 -10.65 7.27 -35.98
N PRO A 37 -11.00 8.30 -35.20
CA PRO A 37 -11.25 8.14 -33.78
C PRO A 37 -12.46 7.23 -33.55
N PHE A 38 -12.41 6.43 -32.49
CA PHE A 38 -13.54 5.66 -31.99
C PHE A 38 -13.61 5.74 -30.47
N THR A 39 -14.79 5.45 -29.94
CA THR A 39 -15.09 5.59 -28.53
C THR A 39 -14.53 4.41 -27.72
N LEU A 40 -13.75 4.73 -26.68
CA LEU A 40 -13.17 3.82 -25.72
C LEU A 40 -13.61 4.19 -24.30
N LYS A 41 -13.62 3.23 -23.38
CA LYS A 41 -13.89 3.49 -21.95
C LYS A 41 -12.59 3.59 -21.17
N CYS A 42 -12.44 4.66 -20.39
CA CYS A 42 -11.26 4.88 -19.57
C CYS A 42 -11.24 3.88 -18.40
N LYS A 43 -10.17 3.09 -18.27
CA LYS A 43 -9.98 2.15 -17.14
C LYS A 43 -9.90 2.83 -15.78
N CYS A 44 -9.61 4.13 -15.72
CA CYS A 44 -9.49 4.87 -14.47
C CYS A 44 -10.81 5.47 -13.98
N CYS A 45 -11.58 6.11 -14.86
CA CYS A 45 -12.78 6.87 -14.48
C CYS A 45 -14.08 6.34 -15.07
N GLY A 46 -14.03 5.35 -15.98
CA GLY A 46 -15.21 4.79 -16.65
C GLY A 46 -15.76 5.62 -17.80
N ASN A 47 -15.37 6.90 -17.91
CA ASN A 47 -15.86 7.79 -18.96
C ASN A 47 -15.46 7.31 -20.36
N SER A 48 -16.38 7.51 -21.30
CA SER A 48 -16.13 7.34 -22.74
C SER A 48 -15.23 8.47 -23.25
N PHE A 49 -14.25 8.14 -24.10
CA PHE A 49 -13.34 9.09 -24.74
C PHE A 49 -12.96 8.61 -26.14
N GLU A 50 -12.48 9.50 -27.00
CA GLU A 50 -12.12 9.15 -28.36
C GLU A 50 -10.61 8.94 -28.51
N SER A 51 -10.22 7.91 -29.26
CA SER A 51 -8.83 7.67 -29.65
C SER A 51 -8.73 7.05 -31.02
N LYS A 52 -7.65 7.36 -31.73
CA LYS A 52 -7.27 6.67 -32.98
C LYS A 52 -6.61 5.31 -32.71
N MET A 53 -6.15 5.08 -31.47
CA MET A 53 -5.40 3.89 -31.08
C MET A 53 -6.28 2.95 -30.25
N SER A 54 -6.37 1.69 -30.65
CA SER A 54 -7.28 0.69 -30.03
C SER A 54 -6.82 0.15 -28.70
N ASN A 55 -5.56 0.40 -28.35
CA ASN A 55 -4.96 0.01 -27.08
C ASN A 55 -4.88 1.18 -26.08
N THR A 56 -5.45 2.35 -26.38
CA THR A 56 -5.47 3.46 -25.42
C THR A 56 -6.37 3.12 -24.24
N LEU A 57 -5.80 3.07 -23.04
CA LEU A 57 -6.54 2.66 -21.83
C LEU A 57 -7.15 3.84 -21.05
N PHE A 58 -6.66 5.06 -21.28
CA PHE A 58 -6.94 6.21 -20.44
C PHE A 58 -7.30 7.43 -21.28
N CYS A 59 -8.29 8.21 -20.83
CA CYS A 59 -8.69 9.45 -21.49
C CYS A 59 -7.67 10.59 -21.30
N SER A 60 -6.74 10.46 -20.34
CA SER A 60 -5.76 11.52 -20.03
C SER A 60 -4.54 10.97 -19.29
N PRO A 61 -3.39 11.69 -19.33
CA PRO A 61 -2.22 11.38 -18.50
C PRO A 61 -2.54 11.38 -17.00
N LYS A 62 -3.46 12.23 -16.54
CA LYS A 62 -3.94 12.26 -15.15
C LYS A 62 -4.61 10.94 -14.75
N CYS A 63 -5.48 10.42 -15.61
CA CYS A 63 -6.12 9.12 -15.40
C CYS A 63 -5.11 7.97 -15.41
N ARG A 64 -4.12 8.01 -16.32
CA ARG A 64 -3.02 7.05 -16.35
C ARG A 64 -2.27 7.03 -15.00
N ALA A 65 -1.84 8.19 -14.53
CA ALA A 65 -1.12 8.31 -13.26
C ALA A 65 -1.97 7.90 -12.04
N LYS A 66 -3.28 8.22 -12.03
CA LYS A 66 -4.19 7.82 -10.94
C LYS A 66 -4.38 6.30 -10.88
N TYR A 67 -4.56 5.66 -12.04
CA TYR A 67 -4.75 4.21 -12.12
C TYR A 67 -3.52 3.44 -11.60
N TYR A 68 -2.32 3.77 -12.07
CA TYR A 68 -1.11 3.06 -11.65
C TYR A 68 -0.76 3.32 -10.18
N ARG A 69 -0.93 4.55 -9.68
CA ARG A 69 -0.77 4.84 -8.24
C ARG A 69 -1.70 4.01 -7.35
N ARG A 70 -2.95 3.80 -7.79
CA ARG A 70 -3.91 2.95 -7.07
C ARG A 70 -3.45 1.49 -7.05
N GLN A 71 -3.05 0.94 -8.19
CA GLN A 71 -2.56 -0.44 -8.29
C GLN A 71 -1.31 -0.68 -7.44
N GLU A 72 -0.38 0.27 -7.41
CA GLU A 72 0.81 0.21 -6.54
C GLU A 72 0.46 0.32 -5.06
N SER A 73 -0.58 1.08 -4.71
CA SER A 73 -1.10 1.13 -3.34
C SER A 73 -1.70 -0.22 -2.94
N GLU A 74 -2.55 -0.79 -3.79
CA GLU A 74 -3.21 -2.08 -3.57
C GLU A 74 -2.19 -3.23 -3.45
N LYS A 75 -1.13 -3.24 -4.26
CA LYS A 75 -0.03 -4.22 -4.13
C LYS A 75 0.71 -4.14 -2.79
N ARG A 76 0.73 -2.98 -2.15
CA ARG A 76 1.41 -2.76 -0.86
C ARG A 76 0.48 -2.91 0.35
N MET A 77 -0.83 -3.06 0.11
CA MET A 77 -1.82 -3.26 1.17
C MET A 77 -1.52 -4.55 1.90
N ARG A 78 -1.47 -4.45 3.22
CA ARG A 78 -1.26 -5.58 4.14
C ARG A 78 -2.22 -5.45 5.30
N GLU A 79 -2.70 -6.59 5.77
CA GLU A 79 -3.44 -6.68 7.01
C GLU A 79 -2.44 -6.60 8.17
N ILE A 80 -2.69 -5.67 9.08
CA ILE A 80 -1.89 -5.46 10.28
C ILE A 80 -2.81 -5.38 11.50
N VAL A 81 -2.28 -5.75 12.66
CA VAL A 81 -3.00 -5.69 13.93
C VAL A 81 -2.76 -4.34 14.59
N CYS A 82 -3.81 -3.74 15.14
CA CYS A 82 -3.68 -2.52 15.92
C CYS A 82 -3.02 -2.79 17.27
N ASN A 83 -1.93 -2.09 17.58
CA ASN A 83 -1.20 -2.20 18.85
C ASN A 83 -1.97 -1.73 20.09
N TYR A 84 -3.14 -1.10 19.92
CA TYR A 84 -3.96 -0.64 21.03
C TYR A 84 -5.18 -1.54 21.24
N CYS A 85 -6.04 -1.68 20.23
CA CYS A 85 -7.32 -2.41 20.37
C CYS A 85 -7.28 -3.86 19.86
N GLY A 86 -6.15 -4.31 19.29
CA GLY A 86 -6.00 -5.67 18.77
C GLY A 86 -6.78 -5.97 17.48
N LYS A 87 -7.55 -5.02 16.93
CA LYS A 87 -8.31 -5.22 15.69
C LYS A 87 -7.39 -5.28 14.47
N THR A 88 -7.70 -6.17 13.53
CA THR A 88 -7.06 -6.21 12.22
C THR A 88 -7.57 -5.10 11.32
N PHE A 89 -6.67 -4.45 10.58
CA PHE A 89 -7.02 -3.43 9.60
C PHE A 89 -6.02 -3.43 8.45
N VAL A 90 -6.42 -2.87 7.32
CA VAL A 90 -5.56 -2.81 6.13
C VAL A 90 -4.80 -1.49 6.12
N ALA A 91 -3.48 -1.59 5.97
CA ALA A 91 -2.61 -0.43 5.80
C ALA A 91 -1.71 -0.58 4.58
N THR A 92 -1.40 0.56 3.95
CA THR A 92 -0.47 0.64 2.81
C THR A 92 0.96 0.96 3.27
N ARG A 93 1.08 1.73 4.36
CA ARG A 93 2.35 2.12 4.96
C ARG A 93 2.83 1.05 5.94
N SER A 94 4.14 0.79 5.97
CA SER A 94 4.76 -0.18 6.87
C SER A 94 4.87 0.27 8.32
N ASP A 95 4.86 1.58 8.59
CA ASP A 95 5.09 2.16 9.91
C ASP A 95 3.79 2.40 10.72
N VAL A 96 2.64 2.08 10.14
CA VAL A 96 1.34 2.28 10.77
C VAL A 96 1.13 1.19 11.84
N LYS A 97 0.77 1.61 13.05
CA LYS A 97 0.59 0.75 14.23
C LYS A 97 -0.83 0.74 14.79
N TYR A 98 -1.66 1.71 14.38
CA TYR A 98 -2.97 1.95 14.97
C TYR A 98 -4.03 2.07 13.89
N CYS A 99 -5.20 1.45 14.13
CA CYS A 99 -6.31 1.44 13.16
C CYS A 99 -6.99 2.81 13.01
N CYS A 100 -6.92 3.67 14.03
CA CYS A 100 -7.52 5.00 14.02
C CYS A 100 -6.76 5.97 14.93
N LYS A 101 -7.11 7.27 14.82
CA LYS A 101 -6.54 8.36 15.61
C LYS A 101 -6.75 8.17 17.11
N GLU A 102 -7.95 7.73 17.51
CA GLU A 102 -8.30 7.49 18.91
C GLU A 102 -7.42 6.41 19.54
N CYS A 103 -7.24 5.27 18.86
CA CYS A 103 -6.35 4.19 19.31
C CYS A 103 -4.90 4.67 19.49
N LYS A 104 -4.43 5.54 18.59
CA LYS A 104 -3.10 6.14 18.68
C LYS A 104 -2.99 7.05 19.90
N GLU A 105 -4.00 7.88 20.15
CA GLU A 105 -4.01 8.83 21.26
C GLU A 105 -4.07 8.13 22.61
N GLU A 106 -4.86 7.07 22.73
CA GLU A 106 -4.99 6.30 23.96
C GLU A 106 -3.73 5.50 24.27
N ALA A 107 -3.14 4.83 23.26
CA ALA A 107 -1.83 4.20 23.42
C ALA A 107 -0.76 5.21 23.88
N ASN A 108 -0.77 6.43 23.31
CA ASN A 108 0.14 7.50 23.74
C ASN A 108 -0.17 8.02 25.15
N ARG A 109 -1.42 7.95 25.62
CA ARG A 109 -1.77 8.32 26.99
C ARG A 109 -1.21 7.31 27.98
N ILE A 110 -1.39 6.01 27.72
CA ILE A 110 -0.85 4.91 28.54
C ILE A 110 0.68 5.00 28.63
N MET A 111 1.37 5.08 27.48
CA MET A 111 2.83 5.18 27.45
C MET A 111 3.38 6.40 28.19
N ARG A 112 2.67 7.54 28.18
CA ARG A 112 3.06 8.74 28.93
C ARG A 112 2.93 8.52 30.43
N LYS A 113 1.87 7.85 30.87
CA LYS A 113 1.63 7.51 32.28
C LYS A 113 2.70 6.55 32.81
N GLU A 114 2.96 5.46 32.08
CA GLU A 114 4.02 4.50 32.43
C GLU A 114 5.39 5.17 32.52
N ARG A 115 5.73 6.04 31.56
CA ARG A 115 7.00 6.79 31.61
C ARG A 115 7.10 7.69 32.83
N TYR A 116 6.00 8.32 33.24
CA TYR A 116 5.97 9.14 34.44
C TYR A 116 6.16 8.28 35.70
N GLU A 117 5.45 7.17 35.81
CA GLU A 117 5.56 6.22 36.93
C GLU A 117 6.97 5.62 37.04
N MET A 118 7.56 5.21 35.91
CA MET A 118 8.95 4.73 35.86
C MET A 118 9.94 5.77 36.36
N LYS A 119 9.80 7.04 35.93
CA LYS A 119 10.65 8.13 36.42
C LYS A 119 10.46 8.40 37.91
N LYS A 120 9.22 8.29 38.41
CA LYS A 120 8.91 8.45 39.84
C LYS A 120 9.57 7.33 40.66
N GLN A 121 9.44 6.08 40.21
CA GLN A 121 10.04 4.93 40.88
C GLN A 121 11.57 4.99 40.86
N GLN A 122 12.18 5.40 39.74
CA GLN A 122 13.63 5.61 39.65
C GLN A 122 14.13 6.61 40.69
N LYS A 123 13.44 7.74 40.85
CA LYS A 123 13.77 8.73 41.88
C LYS A 123 13.63 8.18 43.29
N LEU A 124 12.57 7.41 43.55
CA LEU A 124 12.37 6.80 44.86
C LEU A 124 13.48 5.79 45.16
N ASN A 125 13.80 4.91 44.20
CA ASN A 125 14.86 3.92 44.34
C ASN A 125 16.23 4.58 44.57
N GLN A 126 16.52 5.67 43.86
CA GLN A 126 17.76 6.44 44.04
C GLN A 126 17.83 7.08 45.43
N ASN A 127 16.74 7.68 45.89
CA ASN A 127 16.68 8.23 47.25
C ASN A 127 16.86 7.14 48.32
N THR A 128 16.27 5.95 48.12
CA THR A 128 16.45 4.82 49.05
C THR A 128 17.87 4.26 49.04
N SER A 129 18.54 4.22 47.89
CA SER A 129 19.95 3.79 47.84
C SER A 129 20.86 4.79 48.54
N ASP A 130 20.59 6.08 48.38
CA ASP A 130 21.36 7.14 49.04
C ASP A 130 21.19 7.09 50.57
N THR A 131 19.98 6.79 51.07
CA THR A 131 19.75 6.63 52.52
C THR A 131 20.45 5.41 53.10
N VAL A 132 20.38 4.25 52.43
CA VAL A 132 21.04 3.02 52.90
C VAL A 132 22.56 3.21 52.95
N PHE A 133 23.14 3.84 51.94
CA PHE A 133 24.57 4.14 51.90
C PHE A 133 25.02 5.08 53.04
N ILE A 134 24.16 6.03 53.43
CA ILE A 134 24.43 6.92 54.57
C ILE A 134 24.37 6.16 55.90
N GLU A 135 23.44 5.21 56.05
CA GLU A 135 23.30 4.39 57.27
C GLU A 135 24.45 3.39 57.46
N GLU A 136 24.90 2.74 56.39
CA GLU A 136 26.07 1.85 56.41
C GLU A 136 27.35 2.60 56.81
N LYS A 137 27.52 3.85 56.37
CA LYS A 137 28.64 4.70 56.77
C LYS A 137 28.60 5.18 58.21
N LYS A 138 27.44 5.17 58.86
CA LYS A 138 27.29 5.55 60.27
C LYS A 138 27.54 4.38 61.23
N THR A 139 27.51 3.15 60.72
CA THR A 139 27.63 1.92 61.51
C THR A 139 29.01 1.27 61.39
N ALA A 140 29.88 1.80 60.53
CA ALA A 140 31.32 1.50 60.44
C ALA A 140 32.16 2.53 61.21
#